data_AF-A0A8S3CJD5-F1
#
_entry.id   AF-A0A8S3CJD5-F1
#
_cell.length_a   1.000
_cell.length_b   1.000
_cell.length_c   1.000
_cell.angle_alpha   90.00
_cell.angle_beta   90.00
_cell.angle_gamma   90.00
#
_symmetry.space_group_name_H-M   'P 1'
#
loop_
_entity.id
_entity.type
_entity.pdbx_description
1 polymer ?
#
loop_
_entity_poly.entity_id
_entity_poly.type
_entity_poly.pdbx_seq_one_letter_code
_entity_poly.pdbx_strand_id
1 'polypeptide(L)' 'MGIYVDRKGNVYVGDLGKNRIVKYLANNQGIQVIGQGEIGNPSSVYVDEDGDGALY' A
#
# COMPACT_ATOMS: atom_id res chain seq x y z
N MET A 1 -2.68 -9.39 6.14
CA MET A 1 -1.69 -8.29 6.14
C MET A 1 -0.59 -8.69 5.18
N GLY A 2 -0.17 -7.77 4.30
CA GLY A 2 0.82 -8.03 3.28
C GLY A 2 1.84 -6.88 3.20
N ILE A 3 3.03 -7.21 2.71
CA ILE A 3 4.10 -6.25 2.42
C ILE A 3 4.56 -6.44 0.98
N TYR A 4 4.75 -5.33 0.27
CA TYR A 4 5.27 -5.31 -1.10
C TYR A 4 6.31 -4.20 -1.25
N VAL A 5 7.29 -4.42 -2.12
CA VAL A 5 8.34 -3.44 -2.45
C VAL A 5 8.41 -3.29 -3.96
N ASP A 6 8.25 -2.06 -4.46
CA ASP A 6 8.34 -1.78 -5.89
C ASP A 6 9.80 -1.64 -6.37
N ARG A 7 10.00 -1.53 -7.69
CA ARG A 7 11.33 -1.37 -8.30
C ARG A 7 12.01 -0.04 -7.95
N LYS A 8 11.26 0.95 -7.46
CA LYS A 8 11.78 2.26 -7.03
C LYS A 8 12.16 2.25 -5.54
N GLY A 9 11.90 1.15 -4.83
CA GLY A 9 12.19 0.98 -3.41
C GLY A 9 11.10 1.51 -2.48
N ASN A 10 9.91 1.83 -2.99
CA ASN A 10 8.78 2.19 -2.15
C ASN A 10 8.21 0.93 -1.49
N VAL A 11 7.81 1.04 -0.23
CA VAL A 11 7.26 -0.07 0.56
C VAL A 11 5.78 0.15 0.79
N TYR A 12 4.98 -0.87 0.54
CA TYR A 12 3.53 -0.84 0.68
C TYR A 12 3.11 -1.84 1.76
N VAL A 13 2.31 -1.39 2.72
CA VAL A 13 1.83 -2.20 3.85
C VAL A 13 0.31 -2.14 3.91
N GLY A 14 -0.33 -3.31 3.84
CA GLY A 14 -1.78 -3.43 4.03
C GLY A 14 -2.14 -3.39 5.51
N ASP A 15 -2.71 -2.28 5.98
CA ASP A 15 -3.16 -2.05 7.36
C ASP A 15 -4.64 -2.45 7.50
N LEU A 16 -4.87 -3.75 7.66
CA LEU A 16 -6.18 -4.38 7.86
C LEU A 16 -6.97 -3.76 9.02
N GLY A 17 -6.32 -3.42 10.14
CA GLY A 17 -7.00 -2.86 11.30
C GLY A 17 -7.54 -1.44 11.06
N LYS A 18 -7.06 -0.78 10.01
CA LYS A 18 -7.43 0.59 9.64
C LYS A 18 -8.00 0.69 8.22
N ASN A 19 -8.23 -0.43 7.54
CA ASN A 19 -8.85 -0.45 6.23
C ASN A 19 -8.15 0.50 5.23
N ARG A 20 -6.81 0.43 5.16
CA ARG A 20 -5.98 1.32 4.35
C ARG A 20 -4.68 0.64 3.90
N ILE A 21 -4.01 1.23 2.93
CA ILE A 21 -2.61 0.94 2.59
C ILE A 21 -1.73 2.09 3.06
N VAL A 22 -0.57 1.77 3.63
CA VAL A 22 0.48 2.74 3.93
C VAL A 22 1.64 2.54 2.96
N LYS A 23 1.97 3.59 2.20
CA LYS A 23 3.12 3.63 1.28
C LYS A 23 4.24 4.46 1.89
N TYR A 24 5.38 3.84 2.14
CA TYR A 24 6.62 4.49 2.52
C TYR A 24 7.41 4.80 1.25
N LEU A 25 7.69 6.07 1.03
CA LEU A 25 8.46 6.50 -0.13
C LEU A 25 9.96 6.19 0.10
N ALA A 26 10.61 5.73 -0.97
CA ALA A 26 12.04 5.48 -0.97
C ALA A 26 12.83 6.74 -0.57
N ASN A 27 14.06 6.55 -0.12
CA ASN A 27 14.97 7.66 0.23
C ASN A 27 14.39 8.63 1.28
N ASN A 28 13.54 8.11 2.18
CA ASN A 28 12.92 8.86 3.26
C ASN A 28 12.10 10.08 2.79
N GLN A 29 11.53 10.00 1.59
CA GLN A 29 10.77 11.09 0.97
C GLN A 29 9.37 11.30 1.58
N GLY A 30 8.95 10.42 2.49
CA GLY A 30 7.72 10.58 3.26
C GLY A 30 6.84 9.33 3.28
N ILE A 31 5.60 9.51 3.74
CA ILE A 31 4.59 8.47 3.89
C ILE A 31 3.30 8.94 3.22
N GLN A 32 2.67 8.06 2.46
CA GLN A 32 1.34 8.27 1.88
C GLN A 32 0.37 7.21 2.42
N VAL A 33 -0.88 7.61 2.62
CA VAL A 33 -1.97 6.71 2.99
C VAL A 33 -2.94 6.61 1.82
N ILE A 34 -3.25 5.39 1.41
CA ILE A 34 -4.07 5.11 0.23
C ILE A 34 -5.35 4.39 0.68
N GLY A 35 -6.50 4.86 0.16
CA GLY A 35 -7.82 4.23 0.28
C GLY A 35 -8.40 4.15 1.70
N GLN A 36 -7.94 5.00 2.62
CA GLN A 36 -8.47 5.06 3.99
C GLN A 36 -9.98 5.33 3.97
N GLY A 37 -10.77 4.36 4.45
CA GLY A 37 -12.23 4.47 4.53
C GLY A 37 -12.98 4.11 3.25
N GLU A 38 -12.28 3.87 2.14
CA GLU A 38 -12.85 3.42 0.86
C GLU A 38 -12.69 1.90 0.66
N ILE A 39 -11.72 1.30 1.35
CA ILE A 39 -11.42 -0.12 1.26
C ILE A 39 -12.05 -0.86 2.46
N GLY A 40 -13.08 -1.66 2.23
CA GLY A 40 -13.84 -2.32 3.31
C GLY A 40 -13.10 -3.41 4.10
N ASN A 41 -12.03 -4.01 3.55
CA ASN A 41 -11.20 -5.04 4.21
C ASN A 41 -10.02 -5.44 3.28
N PRO A 42 -8.84 -4.79 3.36
CA PRO A 42 -7.72 -5.12 2.48
C PRO A 42 -7.07 -6.47 2.83
N SER A 43 -7.61 -7.59 2.34
CA SER A 43 -7.13 -8.94 2.67
C SER A 43 -5.76 -9.25 2.04
N SER A 44 -5.51 -8.71 0.85
CA SER A 44 -4.27 -8.81 0.10
C SER A 44 -3.93 -7.48 -0.57
N VAL A 45 -2.64 -7.18 -0.72
CA VAL A 45 -2.14 -6.01 -1.46
C VAL A 45 -1.41 -6.54 -2.69
N TYR A 46 -1.93 -6.27 -3.90
CA TYR A 46 -1.16 -6.40 -5.13
C TYR A 46 -0.88 -5.00 -5.67
N VAL A 47 0.32 -4.78 -6.21
CA VAL A 47 0.71 -3.51 -6.84
C VAL A 47 0.93 -3.83 -8.33
N ASP A 48 0.26 -3.13 -9.24
CA ASP A 48 0.48 -3.30 -10.68
C ASP A 48 1.78 -2.63 -11.15
N GLU A 49 2.09 -2.74 -12.44
CA GLU A 49 3.34 -2.24 -13.02
C GLU A 49 3.52 -0.72 -12.88
N ASP A 50 2.43 0.02 -12.71
CA ASP A 50 2.42 1.47 -12.54
C ASP A 50 2.57 1.90 -11.07
N GLY A 51 2.48 0.96 -10.13
CA GLY A 51 2.63 1.24 -8.70
C GLY A 51 1.32 1.53 -7.97
N ASP A 52 0.19 1.29 -8.65
CA ASP A 52 -1.17 1.69 -8.26
C ASP A 52 -2.06 0.48 -7.97
N GLY A 53 -1.48 -0.67 -7.61
CA GLY A 53 -2.32 -1.86 -7.54
C GLY A 53 -3.40 -1.78 -6.45
N ALA A 54 -4.54 -2.29 -6.88
CA ALA A 54 -5.78 -2.35 -6.13
C ALA A 54 -5.83 -3.60 -5.24
N LEU A 55 -6.86 -3.67 -4.42
CA LEU A 55 -7.05 -4.69 -3.39
C LEU A 55 -8.06 -5.73 -3.86
N TYR A 56 -7.87 -6.96 -3.39
CA TYR A 56 -8.93 -7.98 -3.33
C TYR A 56 -9.22 -8.33 -1.86
#